data_AF-A0A556MQ13-F1
#
_entry.id   AF-A0A556MQ13-F1
#
_cell.length_a   1.000
_cell.length_b   1.000
_cell.length_c   1.000
_cell.angle_alpha   90.00
_cell.angle_beta   90.00
_cell.angle_gamma   90.00
#
_symmetry.space_group_name_H-M   'P 1'
#
loop_
_entity.id
_entity.type
_entity.pdbx_description
1 polymer ?
#
loop_
_entity_poly.entity_id
_entity_poly.type
_entity_poly.pdbx_seq_one_letter_code
_entity_poly.pdbx_strand_id
1 'polypeptide(L)'
;MQNSKSIFGFLLKSKGRHGIHSPFVFDFVDNCLTTKVDKNFLTARKKWLQKVKKSTEQFKITDLGAGSKQMGKTRSVADLAKNASSNGLYGEILWRIAHHYKPMLMLELGTSIGTGSIHLKAGNPSGHVITVEGCDAILSRASQQLDAWNLSGITTICSSFDDFVKLPGIGKYDLIFLDGNHSGKATLKYIDALFDQTHSNTAFILDDIRWSKDMWDSWKYLASDPRFHVSIDLGRMGILWRREEQTKEQFTIRPKIFKTKLF
;
A
#
# COMPACT_ATOMS: atom_id res chain seq x y z
N MET A 1 -2.95 16.74 4.56
CA MET A 1 -3.13 16.82 6.02
C MET A 1 -4.28 15.91 6.38
N GLN A 2 -4.02 14.82 7.11
CA GLN A 2 -5.08 13.91 7.54
C GLN A 2 -6.11 14.67 8.41
N ASN A 3 -7.39 14.47 8.14
CA ASN A 3 -8.46 15.16 8.84
C ASN A 3 -8.50 14.70 10.32
N SER A 4 -8.17 15.58 11.25
CA SER A 4 -8.08 15.29 12.70
C SER A 4 -9.38 14.72 13.28
N LYS A 5 -10.54 15.08 12.73
CA LYS A 5 -11.84 14.50 13.12
C LYS A 5 -11.98 13.03 12.70
N SER A 6 -11.45 12.68 11.53
CA SER A 6 -11.52 11.31 11.00
C SER A 6 -10.65 10.34 11.80
N ILE A 7 -9.49 10.81 12.29
CA ILE A 7 -8.61 9.96 13.10
C ILE A 7 -9.12 9.78 14.53
N PHE A 8 -9.71 10.82 15.12
CA PHE A 8 -10.37 10.68 16.42
C PHE A 8 -11.54 9.68 16.33
N GLY A 9 -12.33 9.73 15.26
CA GLY A 9 -13.37 8.75 14.99
C GLY A 9 -12.83 7.31 14.84
N PHE A 10 -11.67 7.12 14.20
CA PHE A 10 -10.99 5.83 14.14
C PHE A 10 -10.67 5.30 15.54
N LEU A 11 -10.08 6.13 16.41
CA LEU A 11 -9.70 5.72 17.77
C LEU A 11 -10.90 5.27 18.60
N LEU A 12 -12.03 5.95 18.48
CA LEU A 12 -13.26 5.60 19.19
C LEU A 12 -13.89 4.30 18.67
N LYS A 13 -13.84 4.07 17.35
CA LYS A 13 -14.48 2.91 16.71
C LYS A 13 -13.62 1.66 16.68
N SER A 14 -12.30 1.84 16.73
CA SER A 14 -11.37 0.72 16.53
C SER A 14 -11.50 -0.32 17.62
N LYS A 15 -11.72 -1.57 17.23
CA LYS A 15 -11.74 -2.72 18.14
C LYS A 15 -10.36 -3.36 18.21
N GLY A 16 -10.06 -3.91 19.39
CA GLY A 16 -8.95 -4.84 19.55
C GLY A 16 -9.35 -6.26 19.12
N ARG A 17 -8.64 -7.26 19.64
CA ARG A 17 -8.92 -8.68 19.38
C ARG A 17 -10.33 -9.13 19.83
N HIS A 18 -10.91 -8.46 20.82
CA HIS A 18 -12.17 -8.90 21.45
C HIS A 18 -13.37 -8.46 20.59
N GLY A 19 -14.24 -9.40 20.22
CA GLY A 19 -15.45 -9.14 19.43
C GLY A 19 -15.30 -9.30 17.91
N ILE A 20 -14.25 -9.99 17.43
CA ILE A 20 -14.11 -10.43 16.04
C ILE A 20 -14.57 -11.89 15.96
N HIS A 21 -15.63 -12.14 15.18
CA HIS A 21 -16.20 -13.49 15.00
C HIS A 21 -15.83 -14.14 13.67
N SER A 22 -15.41 -13.36 12.66
CA SER A 22 -14.87 -13.90 11.41
C SER A 22 -13.54 -14.60 11.66
N PRO A 23 -13.42 -15.92 11.38
CA PRO A 23 -12.16 -16.65 11.52
C PRO A 23 -11.04 -16.08 10.65
N PHE A 24 -11.39 -15.61 9.44
CA PHE A 24 -10.45 -14.97 8.53
C PHE A 24 -9.87 -13.69 9.13
N VAL A 25 -10.72 -12.81 9.68
CA VAL A 25 -10.25 -11.56 10.28
C VAL A 25 -9.54 -11.81 11.60
N PHE A 26 -9.94 -12.84 12.36
CA PHE A 26 -9.21 -13.26 13.54
C PHE A 26 -7.79 -13.71 13.20
N ASP A 27 -7.61 -14.57 12.18
CA ASP A 27 -6.30 -15.00 11.68
C ASP A 27 -5.46 -13.81 11.19
N PHE A 28 -6.06 -12.89 10.43
CA PHE A 28 -5.39 -11.67 10.02
C PHE A 28 -4.88 -10.84 11.22
N VAL A 29 -5.70 -10.67 12.26
CA VAL A 29 -5.32 -9.85 13.41
C VAL A 29 -4.31 -10.55 14.32
N ASP A 30 -4.50 -11.83 14.61
CA ASP A 30 -3.73 -12.55 15.63
C ASP A 30 -2.47 -13.20 15.05
N ASN A 31 -2.47 -13.61 13.78
CA ASN A 31 -1.32 -14.26 13.13
C ASN A 31 -0.60 -13.31 12.17
N CYS A 32 -1.28 -12.74 11.17
CA CYS A 32 -0.62 -11.84 10.21
C CYS A 32 -0.09 -10.57 10.89
N LEU A 33 -0.95 -9.79 11.55
CA LEU A 33 -0.55 -8.50 12.13
C LEU A 33 0.36 -8.61 13.35
N THR A 34 0.50 -9.76 14.01
CA THR A 34 1.43 -9.93 15.14
C THR A 34 2.75 -10.60 14.74
N THR A 35 2.85 -11.20 13.55
CA THR A 35 4.06 -11.88 13.06
C THR A 35 5.29 -10.98 13.13
N LYS A 36 6.38 -11.46 13.72
CA LYS A 36 7.61 -10.65 13.84
C LYS A 36 8.26 -10.48 12.47
N VAL A 37 8.49 -9.24 12.07
CA VAL A 37 9.26 -8.92 10.86
C VAL A 37 10.71 -9.39 11.05
N ASP A 38 11.29 -9.93 9.98
CA ASP A 38 12.67 -10.42 10.01
C ASP A 38 13.67 -9.35 10.50
N LYS A 39 14.52 -9.76 11.45
CA LYS A 39 15.47 -8.84 12.11
C LYS A 39 16.55 -8.33 11.16
N ASN A 40 17.00 -9.18 10.22
CA ASN A 40 18.02 -8.80 9.26
C ASN A 40 17.47 -7.76 8.29
N PHE A 41 16.25 -7.97 7.79
CA PHE A 41 15.51 -7.01 6.98
C PHE A 41 15.31 -5.68 7.71
N LEU A 42 14.83 -5.69 8.97
CA LEU A 42 14.67 -4.46 9.77
C LEU A 42 16.00 -3.69 9.92
N THR A 43 17.11 -4.40 10.08
CA THR A 43 18.44 -3.82 10.25
C THR A 43 18.96 -3.23 8.95
N ALA A 44 18.85 -3.96 7.84
CA ALA A 44 19.18 -3.49 6.49
C ALA A 44 18.35 -2.27 6.12
N ARG A 45 17.03 -2.31 6.37
CA ARG A 45 16.09 -1.21 6.13
C ARG A 45 16.47 0.04 6.90
N LYS A 46 16.82 -0.09 8.19
CA LYS A 46 17.23 1.05 9.02
C LYS A 46 18.47 1.73 8.44
N LYS A 47 19.49 0.94 8.03
CA LYS A 47 20.71 1.47 7.40
C LYS A 47 20.41 2.15 6.07
N TRP A 48 19.60 1.52 5.22
CA TRP A 48 19.17 2.08 3.95
C TRP A 48 18.41 3.40 4.13
N LEU A 49 17.41 3.47 5.02
CA LEU A 49 16.67 4.70 5.32
C LEU A 49 17.59 5.83 5.80
N GLN A 50 18.60 5.52 6.62
CA GLN A 50 19.59 6.51 7.08
C GLN A 50 20.43 7.08 5.92
N LYS A 51 20.76 6.25 4.92
CA LYS A 51 21.49 6.68 3.72
C LYS A 51 20.60 7.55 2.82
N VAL A 52 19.39 7.07 2.52
CA VAL A 52 18.46 7.74 1.61
C VAL A 52 18.01 9.10 2.15
N LYS A 53 17.76 9.22 3.46
CA LYS A 53 17.40 10.50 4.11
C LYS A 53 18.50 11.57 4.08
N LYS A 54 19.75 11.19 3.78
CA LYS A 54 20.89 12.11 3.63
C LYS A 54 21.21 12.44 2.18
N SER A 55 20.49 11.86 1.22
CA SER A 55 20.75 12.10 -0.20
C SER A 55 20.33 13.51 -0.60
N THR A 56 21.24 14.23 -1.24
CA THR A 56 21.01 15.56 -1.83
C THR A 56 20.58 15.50 -3.29
N GLU A 57 20.52 14.30 -3.86
CA GLU A 57 20.08 14.05 -5.22
C GLU A 57 18.66 14.55 -5.44
N GLN A 58 18.45 15.22 -6.57
CA GLN A 58 17.22 15.93 -6.92
C GLN A 58 16.73 15.51 -8.30
N PHE A 59 15.42 15.33 -8.43
CA PHE A 59 14.78 14.96 -9.68
C PHE A 59 13.76 16.00 -10.10
N LYS A 60 13.75 16.29 -11.40
CA LYS A 60 12.62 16.97 -12.02
C LYS A 60 11.46 15.98 -12.10
N ILE A 61 10.36 16.31 -11.44
CA ILE A 61 9.19 15.44 -11.41
C ILE A 61 8.25 15.74 -12.58
N THR A 62 7.86 14.69 -13.28
CA THR A 62 6.63 14.65 -14.07
C THR A 62 5.52 14.17 -13.15
N ASP A 63 4.67 15.09 -12.67
CA ASP A 63 3.67 14.76 -11.65
C ASP A 63 2.34 14.44 -12.32
N LEU A 64 1.86 13.21 -12.13
CA LEU A 64 0.62 12.69 -12.71
C LEU A 64 -0.49 12.51 -11.65
N GLY A 65 -0.30 12.99 -10.42
CA GLY A 65 -1.25 12.84 -9.32
C GLY A 65 -2.01 14.12 -8.92
N ALA A 66 -3.14 13.96 -8.21
CA ALA A 66 -4.02 15.05 -7.78
C ALA A 66 -3.41 16.01 -6.71
N GLY A 67 -2.15 15.81 -6.32
CA GLY A 67 -1.44 16.57 -5.28
C GLY A 67 -0.53 17.70 -5.79
N SER A 68 -0.24 17.80 -7.09
CA SER A 68 0.73 18.76 -7.61
C SER A 68 0.17 19.60 -8.74
N LYS A 69 -0.24 20.82 -8.38
CA LYS A 69 -0.69 21.83 -9.35
C LYS A 69 0.45 22.56 -10.07
N GLN A 70 1.68 22.03 -10.10
CA GLN A 70 2.83 22.74 -10.67
C GLN A 70 3.78 21.81 -11.43
N MET A 71 3.80 21.97 -12.75
CA MET A 71 4.82 21.47 -13.65
C MET A 71 6.18 22.09 -13.26
N GLY A 72 7.24 21.29 -13.14
CA GLY A 72 8.60 21.80 -12.84
C GLY A 72 9.03 21.80 -11.37
N LYS A 73 8.32 21.10 -10.47
CA LYS A 73 8.82 20.89 -9.10
C LYS A 73 9.96 19.89 -9.07
N THR A 74 11.02 20.29 -8.39
CA THR A 74 12.10 19.39 -7.98
C THR A 74 11.73 18.73 -6.66
N ARG A 75 12.05 17.43 -6.51
CA ARG A 75 12.06 16.76 -5.20
C ARG A 75 13.41 16.12 -4.97
N SER A 76 13.84 16.11 -3.73
CA SER A 76 14.99 15.31 -3.35
C SER A 76 14.60 13.86 -3.05
N VAL A 77 15.56 12.95 -3.19
CA VAL A 77 15.44 11.58 -2.67
C VAL A 77 15.06 11.59 -1.18
N ALA A 78 15.65 12.51 -0.40
CA ALA A 78 15.36 12.63 1.03
C ALA A 78 13.91 13.04 1.30
N ASP A 79 13.32 13.93 0.49
CA ASP A 79 11.91 14.32 0.61
C ASP A 79 10.98 13.16 0.28
N LEU A 80 11.26 12.42 -0.80
CA LEU A 80 10.50 11.23 -1.16
C LEU A 80 10.60 10.19 -0.05
N ALA A 81 11.80 9.96 0.48
CA ALA A 81 12.03 9.02 1.58
C ALA A 81 11.45 9.45 2.91
N LYS A 82 11.28 10.74 3.16
CA LYS A 82 10.63 11.24 4.38
C LYS A 82 9.12 11.06 4.31
N ASN A 83 8.54 11.28 3.13
CA ASN A 83 7.11 11.28 2.90
C ASN A 83 6.56 9.93 2.39
N ALA A 84 7.42 8.96 2.07
CA ALA A 84 6.98 7.64 1.65
C ALA A 84 6.04 7.02 2.68
N SER A 85 4.87 6.63 2.21
CA SER A 85 3.76 6.08 2.99
C SER A 85 4.13 4.81 3.72
N SER A 86 4.85 3.95 3.02
CA SER A 86 5.32 2.63 3.44
C SER A 86 6.55 2.69 4.35
N ASN A 87 6.87 3.85 4.94
CA ASN A 87 7.90 3.94 5.97
C ASN A 87 7.37 3.44 7.33
N GLY A 88 8.18 2.63 8.00
CA GLY A 88 7.88 2.19 9.36
C GLY A 88 6.68 1.25 9.41
N LEU A 89 5.66 1.58 10.19
CA LEU A 89 4.56 0.69 10.55
C LEU A 89 3.79 0.14 9.34
N TYR A 90 3.42 0.99 8.37
CA TYR A 90 2.62 0.54 7.23
C TYR A 90 3.44 -0.30 6.24
N GLY A 91 4.74 -0.03 6.08
CA GLY A 91 5.64 -0.94 5.38
C GLY A 91 5.77 -2.30 6.08
N GLU A 92 5.83 -2.32 7.42
CA GLU A 92 5.81 -3.59 8.17
C GLU A 92 4.49 -4.35 8.01
N ILE A 93 3.36 -3.65 7.85
CA ILE A 93 2.07 -4.28 7.53
C ILE A 93 2.11 -4.90 6.14
N LEU A 94 2.64 -4.21 5.12
CA LEU A 94 2.83 -4.80 3.78
C LEU A 94 3.70 -6.06 3.83
N TRP A 95 4.82 -5.99 4.55
CA TRP A 95 5.70 -7.15 4.76
C TRP A 95 4.95 -8.32 5.40
N ARG A 96 4.15 -8.05 6.46
CA ARG A 96 3.38 -9.08 7.17
C ARG A 96 2.32 -9.72 6.28
N ILE A 97 1.60 -8.91 5.51
CA ILE A 97 0.58 -9.40 4.58
C ILE A 97 1.23 -10.29 3.51
N ALA A 98 2.32 -9.83 2.89
CA ALA A 98 3.04 -10.62 1.90
C ALA A 98 3.59 -11.92 2.52
N HIS A 99 4.15 -11.86 3.73
CA HIS A 99 4.67 -13.03 4.43
C HIS A 99 3.59 -14.06 4.79
N HIS A 100 2.43 -13.58 5.26
CA HIS A 100 1.33 -14.43 5.72
C HIS A 100 0.59 -15.09 4.58
N TYR A 101 0.18 -14.29 3.58
CA TYR A 101 -0.64 -14.79 2.47
C TYR A 101 0.17 -15.32 1.29
N LYS A 102 1.48 -15.02 1.23
CA LYS A 102 2.40 -15.45 0.16
C LYS A 102 1.85 -15.20 -1.26
N PRO A 103 1.40 -13.96 -1.58
CA PRO A 103 0.88 -13.63 -2.91
C PRO A 103 1.95 -13.85 -3.97
N MET A 104 1.62 -14.56 -5.05
CA MET A 104 2.54 -14.91 -6.12
C MET A 104 2.63 -13.83 -7.19
N LEU A 105 1.53 -13.14 -7.49
CA LEU A 105 1.52 -11.98 -8.39
C LEU A 105 0.96 -10.76 -7.66
N MET A 106 1.81 -9.74 -7.49
CA MET A 106 1.50 -8.51 -6.79
C MET A 106 1.59 -7.31 -7.74
N LEU A 107 0.68 -6.36 -7.62
CA LEU A 107 0.72 -5.08 -8.30
C LEU A 107 0.88 -3.95 -7.29
N GLU A 108 1.77 -3.00 -7.56
CA GLU A 108 1.92 -1.73 -6.86
C GLU A 108 1.71 -0.58 -7.86
N LEU A 109 0.70 0.28 -7.62
CA LEU A 109 0.55 1.55 -8.33
C LEU A 109 1.10 2.66 -7.43
N GLY A 110 2.32 3.11 -7.72
CA GLY A 110 3.04 4.12 -6.93
C GLY A 110 4.36 3.58 -6.37
N THR A 111 5.35 3.38 -7.24
CA THR A 111 6.68 2.89 -6.80
C THR A 111 7.38 3.87 -5.86
N SER A 112 7.32 5.18 -6.16
CA SER A 112 8.17 6.18 -5.50
C SER A 112 9.64 5.72 -5.49
N ILE A 113 10.34 5.80 -4.36
CA ILE A 113 11.72 5.32 -4.22
C ILE A 113 11.84 3.80 -3.97
N GLY A 114 10.77 3.02 -4.14
CA GLY A 114 10.75 1.56 -4.03
C GLY A 114 10.45 1.01 -2.64
N THR A 115 10.05 1.83 -1.67
CA THR A 115 9.84 1.40 -0.28
C THR A 115 8.78 0.30 -0.16
N GLY A 116 7.63 0.42 -0.83
CA GLY A 116 6.55 -0.56 -0.75
C GLY A 116 6.96 -1.88 -1.41
N SER A 117 7.44 -1.82 -2.67
CA SER A 117 8.10 -2.93 -3.38
C SER A 117 9.13 -3.70 -2.53
N ILE A 118 10.03 -3.02 -1.82
CA ILE A 118 11.02 -3.65 -0.94
C ILE A 118 10.34 -4.44 0.19
N HIS A 119 9.30 -3.89 0.82
CA HIS A 119 8.59 -4.58 1.91
C HIS A 119 7.78 -5.78 1.40
N LEU A 120 7.05 -5.63 0.29
CA LEU A 120 6.30 -6.71 -0.33
C LEU A 120 7.22 -7.86 -0.71
N LYS A 121 8.31 -7.57 -1.42
CA LYS A 121 9.26 -8.59 -1.88
C LYS A 121 10.04 -9.23 -0.74
N ALA A 122 10.45 -8.46 0.28
CA ALA A 122 11.09 -9.03 1.47
C ALA A 122 10.13 -9.87 2.32
N GLY A 123 8.83 -9.60 2.27
CA GLY A 123 7.79 -10.40 2.92
C GLY A 123 7.56 -11.73 2.21
N ASN A 124 7.57 -11.73 0.88
CA ASN A 124 7.48 -12.93 0.05
C ASN A 124 8.56 -12.97 -1.05
N PRO A 125 9.75 -13.54 -0.77
CA PRO A 125 10.83 -13.65 -1.75
C PRO A 125 10.47 -14.48 -3.00
N SER A 126 9.47 -15.35 -2.94
CA SER A 126 9.02 -16.18 -4.07
C SER A 126 8.00 -15.49 -4.98
N GLY A 127 7.30 -14.48 -4.48
CA GLY A 127 6.29 -13.74 -5.25
C GLY A 127 6.90 -12.74 -6.22
N HIS A 128 6.16 -12.36 -7.25
CA HIS A 128 6.55 -11.38 -8.26
C HIS A 128 5.83 -10.05 -8.03
N VAL A 129 6.56 -8.94 -8.02
CA VAL A 129 5.97 -7.59 -7.87
C VAL A 129 6.07 -6.86 -9.20
N ILE A 130 4.94 -6.39 -9.73
CA ILE A 130 4.91 -5.37 -10.77
C ILE A 130 4.70 -4.03 -10.07
N THR A 131 5.59 -3.07 -10.31
CA THR A 131 5.47 -1.73 -9.73
C THR A 131 5.47 -0.67 -10.82
N VAL A 132 4.53 0.27 -10.73
CA VAL A 132 4.27 1.28 -11.75
C VAL A 132 4.55 2.67 -11.19
N GLU A 133 5.32 3.46 -11.94
CA GLU A 133 5.65 4.85 -11.61
C GLU A 133 5.52 5.72 -12.86
N GLY A 134 4.95 6.91 -12.70
CA GLY A 134 4.72 7.85 -13.79
C GLY A 134 5.93 8.70 -14.15
N CYS A 135 6.90 8.80 -13.24
CA CYS A 135 8.09 9.61 -13.39
C CYS A 135 9.34 8.75 -13.62
N ASP A 136 9.85 8.76 -14.85
CA ASP A 136 11.04 7.99 -15.26
C ASP A 136 12.25 8.22 -14.35
N ALA A 137 12.51 9.48 -13.96
CA ALA A 137 13.61 9.81 -13.05
C ALA A 137 13.47 9.16 -11.67
N ILE A 138 12.24 9.08 -11.14
CA ILE A 138 11.95 8.42 -9.87
C ILE A 138 12.07 6.91 -10.04
N LEU A 139 11.53 6.35 -11.12
CA LEU A 139 11.58 4.91 -11.38
C LEU A 139 13.02 4.41 -11.59
N SER A 140 13.85 5.18 -12.30
CA SER A 140 15.29 4.91 -12.45
C SER A 140 15.97 4.86 -11.08
N ARG A 141 15.68 5.84 -10.21
CA ARG A 141 16.21 5.85 -8.86
C ARG A 141 15.69 4.70 -8.00
N ALA A 142 14.44 4.30 -8.16
CA ALA A 142 13.85 3.16 -7.48
C ALA A 142 14.54 1.86 -7.90
N SER A 143 14.72 1.66 -9.21
CA SER A 143 15.37 0.48 -9.80
C SER A 143 16.78 0.28 -9.22
N GLN A 144 17.59 1.34 -9.17
CA GLN A 144 18.92 1.29 -8.52
C GLN A 144 18.87 0.88 -7.04
N GLN A 145 17.78 1.20 -6.33
CA GLN A 145 17.60 0.77 -4.95
C GLN A 145 17.23 -0.70 -4.87
N LEU A 146 16.28 -1.14 -5.70
CA LEU A 146 15.89 -2.55 -5.77
C LEU A 146 17.10 -3.44 -6.07
N ASP A 147 17.98 -3.02 -7.00
CA ASP A 147 19.24 -3.69 -7.30
C ASP A 147 20.19 -3.73 -6.11
N ALA A 148 20.34 -2.62 -5.39
CA ALA A 148 21.17 -2.55 -4.18
C ALA A 148 20.65 -3.42 -3.02
N TRP A 149 19.36 -3.76 -3.03
CA TRP A 149 18.75 -4.72 -2.10
C TRP A 149 18.86 -6.18 -2.57
N ASN A 150 19.38 -6.41 -3.79
CA ASN A 150 19.51 -7.71 -4.43
C ASN A 150 18.18 -8.48 -4.47
N LEU A 151 17.10 -7.77 -4.78
CA LEU A 151 15.75 -8.32 -4.86
C LEU A 151 15.42 -8.72 -6.30
N SER A 152 15.28 -10.02 -6.56
CA SER A 152 14.81 -10.54 -7.85
C SER A 152 13.27 -10.58 -7.92
N GLY A 153 12.69 -10.75 -9.11
CA GLY A 153 11.24 -10.87 -9.28
C GLY A 153 10.48 -9.58 -8.99
N ILE A 154 11.05 -8.44 -9.38
CA ILE A 154 10.37 -7.15 -9.43
C ILE A 154 10.45 -6.64 -10.87
N THR A 155 9.31 -6.30 -11.47
CA THR A 155 9.20 -5.64 -12.77
C THR A 155 8.80 -4.19 -12.56
N THR A 156 9.63 -3.26 -13.02
CA THR A 156 9.37 -1.83 -12.99
C THR A 156 8.76 -1.37 -14.31
N ILE A 157 7.71 -0.55 -14.27
CA ILE A 157 7.01 -0.04 -15.46
C ILE A 157 6.88 1.48 -15.34
N CYS A 158 7.43 2.20 -16.33
CA CYS A 158 7.24 3.64 -16.44
C CYS A 158 5.95 3.94 -17.22
N SER A 159 4.87 4.25 -16.52
CA SER A 159 3.57 4.55 -17.13
C SER A 159 2.68 5.37 -16.21
N SER A 160 1.73 6.11 -16.78
CA SER A 160 0.63 6.65 -16.00
C SER A 160 -0.24 5.48 -15.50
N PHE A 161 -0.87 5.61 -14.33
CA PHE A 161 -1.78 4.57 -13.87
C PHE A 161 -2.97 4.42 -14.80
N ASP A 162 -3.47 5.54 -15.36
CA ASP A 162 -4.57 5.54 -16.31
C ASP A 162 -4.28 4.72 -17.57
N ASP A 163 -3.03 4.72 -18.06
CA ASP A 163 -2.65 3.94 -19.23
C ASP A 163 -2.29 2.50 -18.87
N PHE A 164 -1.61 2.29 -17.73
CA PHE A 164 -1.28 0.96 -17.26
C PHE A 164 -2.53 0.08 -17.04
N VAL A 165 -3.59 0.60 -16.38
CA VAL A 165 -4.79 -0.20 -16.10
C VAL A 165 -5.61 -0.55 -17.35
N LYS A 166 -5.31 0.06 -18.51
CA LYS A 166 -5.92 -0.31 -19.81
C LYS A 166 -5.18 -1.44 -20.51
N LEU A 167 -3.96 -1.78 -20.07
CA LEU A 167 -3.18 -2.84 -20.67
C LEU A 167 -3.86 -4.19 -20.42
N PRO A 168 -3.71 -5.16 -21.34
CA PRO A 168 -4.20 -6.51 -21.12
C PRO A 168 -3.54 -7.10 -19.87
N GLY A 169 -4.33 -7.76 -19.03
CA GLY A 169 -3.82 -8.41 -17.83
C GLY A 169 -2.89 -9.56 -18.18
N ILE A 170 -1.81 -9.69 -17.43
CA ILE A 170 -0.86 -10.80 -17.57
C ILE A 170 -1.19 -12.00 -16.67
N GLY A 171 -2.26 -11.89 -15.89
CA GLY A 171 -2.68 -12.88 -14.90
C GLY A 171 -3.69 -12.30 -13.93
N LYS A 172 -3.98 -13.04 -12.87
CA LYS A 172 -4.80 -12.56 -11.75
C LYS A 172 -3.88 -12.14 -10.60
N TYR A 173 -4.05 -10.93 -10.10
CA TYR A 173 -3.28 -10.44 -8.95
C TYR A 173 -3.80 -11.05 -7.66
N ASP A 174 -2.90 -11.56 -6.83
CA ASP A 174 -3.20 -11.99 -5.46
C ASP A 174 -3.28 -10.78 -4.52
N LEU A 175 -2.52 -9.72 -4.83
CA LEU A 175 -2.46 -8.49 -4.04
C LEU A 175 -2.26 -7.28 -4.95
N ILE A 176 -3.04 -6.24 -4.73
CA ILE A 176 -2.93 -4.94 -5.39
C ILE A 176 -2.75 -3.87 -4.31
N PHE A 177 -1.64 -3.13 -4.36
CA PHE A 177 -1.34 -2.01 -3.48
C PHE A 177 -1.46 -0.69 -4.26
N LEU A 178 -2.38 0.16 -3.84
CA LEU A 178 -2.65 1.47 -4.42
C LEU A 178 -2.06 2.55 -3.51
N ASP A 179 -0.92 3.10 -3.92
CA ASP A 179 -0.06 4.04 -3.17
C ASP A 179 0.26 5.28 -4.03
N GLY A 180 -0.76 5.86 -4.66
CA GLY A 180 -0.56 7.02 -5.52
C GLY A 180 -1.84 7.74 -5.96
N ASN A 181 -1.66 8.88 -6.65
CA ASN A 181 -2.67 9.86 -7.08
C ASN A 181 -3.47 10.54 -5.93
N HIS A 182 -3.75 9.84 -4.82
CA HIS A 182 -4.47 10.33 -3.63
C HIS A 182 -5.82 11.01 -3.95
N SER A 183 -6.43 10.60 -5.07
CA SER A 183 -7.78 10.97 -5.51
C SER A 183 -8.70 9.78 -5.33
N GLY A 184 -9.83 10.00 -4.65
CA GLY A 184 -10.84 9.00 -4.42
C GLY A 184 -11.43 8.52 -5.73
N LYS A 185 -11.82 9.46 -6.61
CA LYS A 185 -12.32 9.13 -7.96
C LYS A 185 -11.34 8.29 -8.78
N ALA A 186 -10.05 8.62 -8.76
CA ALA A 186 -9.04 7.83 -9.47
C ALA A 186 -8.88 6.43 -8.87
N THR A 187 -8.89 6.32 -7.54
CA THR A 187 -8.82 5.04 -6.83
C THR A 187 -9.98 4.12 -7.22
N LEU A 188 -11.22 4.63 -7.24
CA LEU A 188 -12.39 3.86 -7.68
C LEU A 188 -12.21 3.36 -9.13
N LYS A 189 -11.80 4.27 -10.03
CA LYS A 189 -11.57 3.94 -11.44
C LYS A 189 -10.52 2.83 -11.61
N TYR A 190 -9.41 2.90 -10.88
CA TYR A 190 -8.35 1.88 -10.97
C TYR A 190 -8.81 0.53 -10.44
N ILE A 191 -9.55 0.50 -9.33
CA ILE A 191 -10.13 -0.74 -8.79
C ILE A 191 -11.08 -1.37 -9.81
N ASP A 192 -11.95 -0.57 -10.43
CA ASP A 192 -12.88 -1.06 -11.45
C ASP A 192 -12.15 -1.63 -12.67
N ALA A 193 -11.14 -0.92 -13.18
CA ALA A 193 -10.35 -1.36 -14.33
C ALA A 193 -9.53 -2.63 -14.06
N LEU A 194 -9.08 -2.82 -12.81
CA LEU A 194 -8.30 -3.99 -12.41
C LEU A 194 -9.16 -5.18 -11.97
N PHE A 195 -10.48 -5.00 -11.81
CA PHE A 195 -11.34 -6.01 -11.20
C PHE A 195 -11.32 -7.35 -11.97
N ASP A 196 -11.32 -7.28 -13.31
CA ASP A 196 -11.21 -8.46 -14.19
C ASP A 196 -9.83 -9.12 -14.16
N GLN A 197 -8.84 -8.51 -13.51
CA GLN A 197 -7.52 -9.08 -13.25
C GLN A 197 -7.40 -9.57 -11.79
N THR A 198 -8.53 -9.85 -11.13
CA THR A 198 -8.56 -10.37 -9.75
C THR A 198 -9.34 -11.69 -9.62
N HIS A 199 -9.22 -12.32 -8.45
CA HIS A 199 -9.96 -13.50 -8.02
C HIS A 199 -10.52 -13.30 -6.60
N SER A 200 -11.32 -14.26 -6.10
CA SER A 200 -12.03 -14.12 -4.81
C SER A 200 -11.13 -13.85 -3.60
N ASN A 201 -9.88 -14.31 -3.63
CA ASN A 201 -8.91 -14.06 -2.56
C ASN A 201 -8.03 -12.81 -2.71
N THR A 202 -8.21 -12.01 -3.78
CA THR A 202 -7.35 -10.85 -4.03
C THR A 202 -7.49 -9.82 -2.91
N ALA A 203 -6.36 -9.38 -2.36
CA ALA A 203 -6.27 -8.26 -1.44
C ALA A 203 -6.10 -6.95 -2.20
N PHE A 204 -6.96 -5.97 -1.99
CA PHE A 204 -6.71 -4.58 -2.37
C PHE A 204 -6.29 -3.79 -1.13
N ILE A 205 -5.09 -3.23 -1.15
CA ILE A 205 -4.54 -2.39 -0.08
C ILE A 205 -4.51 -0.96 -0.58
N LEU A 206 -5.16 -0.05 0.13
CA LEU A 206 -5.26 1.36 -0.21
C LEU A 206 -4.51 2.17 0.84
N ASP A 207 -3.48 2.91 0.44
CA ASP A 207 -2.86 3.86 1.35
C ASP A 207 -3.73 5.13 1.49
N ASP A 208 -3.51 5.84 2.59
CA ASP A 208 -4.00 7.20 2.77
C ASP A 208 -5.52 7.39 2.58
N ILE A 209 -6.32 6.41 3.03
CA ILE A 209 -7.81 6.43 2.96
C ILE A 209 -8.44 7.63 3.70
N ARG A 210 -7.67 8.34 4.54
CA ARG A 210 -8.08 9.57 5.25
C ARG A 210 -7.39 10.85 4.76
N TRP A 211 -6.71 10.80 3.61
CA TRP A 211 -5.94 11.93 3.09
C TRP A 211 -6.78 13.18 2.81
N SER A 212 -7.97 12.99 2.25
CA SER A 212 -8.91 14.03 1.88
C SER A 212 -10.35 13.56 2.14
N LYS A 213 -11.31 14.49 2.08
CA LYS A 213 -12.74 14.13 2.14
C LYS A 213 -13.11 13.20 0.97
N ASP A 214 -12.58 13.47 -0.22
CA ASP A 214 -12.78 12.65 -1.43
C ASP A 214 -12.27 11.21 -1.25
N MET A 215 -11.06 11.03 -0.73
CA MET A 215 -10.52 9.70 -0.40
C MET A 215 -11.35 8.98 0.66
N TRP A 216 -11.74 9.69 1.72
CA TRP A 216 -12.54 9.09 2.80
C TRP A 216 -13.95 8.69 2.35
N ASP A 217 -14.58 9.51 1.51
CA ASP A 217 -15.88 9.18 0.93
C ASP A 217 -15.78 7.98 -0.01
N SER A 218 -14.71 7.91 -0.81
CA SER A 218 -14.43 6.77 -1.70
C SER A 218 -14.12 5.49 -0.93
N TRP A 219 -13.38 5.57 0.19
CA TRP A 219 -13.18 4.43 1.07
C TRP A 219 -14.49 3.89 1.65
N LYS A 220 -15.36 4.77 2.17
CA LYS A 220 -16.68 4.34 2.69
C LYS A 220 -17.52 3.69 1.60
N TYR A 221 -17.48 4.24 0.39
CA TYR A 221 -18.15 3.66 -0.78
C TYR A 221 -17.63 2.24 -1.05
N LEU A 222 -16.31 2.06 -1.17
CA LEU A 222 -15.69 0.75 -1.40
C LEU A 222 -15.96 -0.26 -0.28
N ALA A 223 -15.91 0.18 0.98
CA ALA A 223 -16.24 -0.69 2.12
C ALA A 223 -17.69 -1.19 2.05
N SER A 224 -18.61 -0.39 1.51
CA SER A 224 -20.02 -0.77 1.30
C SER A 224 -20.28 -1.53 0.00
N ASP A 225 -19.34 -1.53 -0.94
CA ASP A 225 -19.49 -2.15 -2.26
C ASP A 225 -19.71 -3.67 -2.14
N PRO A 226 -20.77 -4.23 -2.74
CA PRO A 226 -21.10 -5.66 -2.62
C PRO A 226 -20.03 -6.60 -3.17
N ARG A 227 -19.10 -6.11 -4.01
CA ARG A 227 -17.97 -6.89 -4.51
C ARG A 227 -16.95 -7.26 -3.43
N PHE A 228 -16.93 -6.54 -2.30
CA PHE A 228 -16.00 -6.78 -1.20
C PHE A 228 -16.73 -7.23 0.07
N HIS A 229 -16.47 -8.46 0.52
CA HIS A 229 -17.11 -8.99 1.73
C HIS A 229 -16.32 -8.70 3.00
N VAL A 230 -15.03 -8.40 2.92
CA VAL A 230 -14.28 -7.92 4.08
C VAL A 230 -13.59 -6.62 3.76
N SER A 231 -13.91 -5.60 4.55
CA SER A 231 -13.18 -4.33 4.55
C SER A 231 -12.57 -4.08 5.92
N ILE A 232 -11.27 -3.81 5.97
CA ILE A 232 -10.54 -3.50 7.20
C ILE A 232 -9.95 -2.10 7.11
N ASP A 233 -10.34 -1.24 8.04
CA ASP A 233 -9.80 0.08 8.26
C ASP A 233 -8.73 0.03 9.36
N LEU A 234 -7.48 0.32 9.00
CA LEU A 234 -6.32 0.41 9.90
C LEU A 234 -5.88 1.86 10.20
N GLY A 235 -6.78 2.83 10.02
CA GLY A 235 -6.53 4.25 10.29
C GLY A 235 -6.00 4.99 9.06
N ARG A 236 -4.77 4.74 8.62
CA ARG A 236 -4.28 5.31 7.35
C ARG A 236 -4.55 4.41 6.16
N MET A 237 -4.45 3.11 6.37
CA MET A 237 -4.51 2.08 5.33
C MET A 237 -5.86 1.37 5.40
N GLY A 238 -6.49 1.21 4.25
CA GLY A 238 -7.67 0.37 4.07
C GLY A 238 -7.31 -0.91 3.35
N ILE A 239 -7.96 -2.01 3.70
CA ILE A 239 -7.78 -3.28 2.99
C ILE A 239 -9.15 -3.84 2.63
N LEU A 240 -9.32 -4.29 1.39
CA LEU A 240 -10.53 -4.90 0.88
C LEU A 240 -10.21 -6.31 0.37
N TRP A 241 -11.08 -7.25 0.68
CA TRP A 241 -11.09 -8.60 0.13
C TRP A 241 -12.45 -8.90 -0.49
N ARG A 242 -12.44 -9.56 -1.64
CA ARG A 242 -13.67 -10.00 -2.30
C ARG A 242 -14.40 -11.03 -1.46
N ARG A 243 -13.76 -12.18 -1.22
CA ARG A 243 -14.18 -13.27 -0.32
C ARG A 243 -15.69 -13.51 -0.27
N GLU A 244 -16.26 -13.77 -1.43
CA GLU A 244 -17.70 -13.95 -1.65
C GLU A 244 -18.32 -15.11 -0.84
N GLU A 245 -17.48 -15.99 -0.30
CA GLU A 245 -17.88 -17.13 0.52
C GLU A 245 -18.24 -16.79 1.97
N GLN A 246 -17.99 -15.56 2.45
CA GLN A 246 -18.30 -15.15 3.82
C GLN A 246 -19.26 -13.96 3.87
N THR A 247 -19.94 -13.78 5.00
CA THR A 247 -20.83 -12.63 5.23
C THR A 247 -20.06 -11.32 5.07
N LYS A 248 -20.69 -10.33 4.43
CA LYS A 248 -20.12 -8.99 4.30
C LYS A 248 -19.98 -8.32 5.67
N GLU A 249 -18.75 -8.00 6.05
CA GLU A 249 -18.43 -7.38 7.32
C GLU A 249 -17.38 -6.27 7.16
N GLN A 250 -17.54 -5.20 7.94
CA GLN A 250 -16.63 -4.07 7.97
C GLN A 250 -15.97 -3.97 9.34
N PHE A 251 -14.65 -3.86 9.36
CA PHE A 251 -13.86 -3.82 10.58
C PHE A 251 -13.07 -2.52 10.65
N THR A 252 -13.07 -1.90 11.82
CA THR A 252 -12.09 -0.88 12.18
C THR A 252 -11.18 -1.49 13.23
N ILE A 253 -9.93 -1.76 12.86
CA ILE A 253 -8.99 -2.50 13.71
C ILE A 253 -7.87 -1.57 14.11
N ARG A 254 -7.53 -1.58 15.39
CA ARG A 254 -6.31 -0.96 15.91
C ARG A 254 -5.34 -2.05 16.33
N PRO A 255 -4.35 -2.36 15.49
CA PRO A 255 -3.38 -3.40 15.79
C PRO A 255 -2.58 -3.04 17.06
N LYS A 256 -2.30 -4.04 17.91
CA LYS A 256 -1.49 -3.83 19.14
C LYS A 256 -0.09 -3.26 18.87
N ILE A 257 0.41 -3.45 17.65
CA ILE A 257 1.68 -2.86 17.17
C ILE A 257 1.64 -1.32 17.09
N PHE A 258 0.46 -0.69 17.16
CA PHE A 258 0.29 0.75 17.36
C PHE A 258 0.57 1.11 18.84
N LYS A 259 1.80 0.85 19.34
CA LYS A 259 2.25 1.30 20.67
C LYS A 259 2.34 2.83 20.70
N THR A 260 1.46 3.51 21.47
CA THR A 260 1.38 4.97 21.83
C THR A 260 1.70 6.06 20.80
N LYS A 261 2.34 5.76 19.67
CA LYS A 261 2.61 6.66 18.56
C LYS A 261 1.46 6.52 17.58
N LEU A 262 0.51 7.43 17.70
CA LEU A 262 -0.37 7.76 16.60
C LEU A 262 0.35 8.79 15.73
N PHE A 263 0.72 8.38 14.52
CA PHE A 263 1.28 9.20 13.44
C PHE A 263 2.69 9.76 13.68
#